data_AF-A0A0N0DAN0-F1
#
_entry.id   AF-A0A0N0DAN0-F1
#
_cell.length_a   1.000
_cell.length_b   1.000
_cell.length_c   1.000
_cell.angle_alpha   90.00
_cell.angle_beta   90.00
_cell.angle_gamma   90.00
#
_symmetry.space_group_name_H-M   'P 1'
#
loop_
_entity.id
_entity.type
_entity.pdbx_description
1 polymer ?
#
loop_
_entity_poly.entity_id
_entity_poly.type
_entity_poly.pdbx_seq_one_letter_code
_entity_poly.pdbx_strand_id
1 'polypeptide(L)'
;MYIAVHPACEDMAKRVMETSSNAKIQSTGDLWLVLERRCASYLYRERLEGVLSRSDIRFIPQIPHPETGDRSFAGYYVPCHCLVCWGDDWEGWWDEDPVNIPNLTTELMSNLEKVDPSSNSQLQVLLKSSPNEIKNQICSIVQDGELSLDCNYLMPQSMWAEVFFQIPFLWDLDTKVMYEKTGSSKDDLEKWNWEKLTRQVMRRVELSPDAAWSLDEENTWSYSNFGLNVPGGLANRRRIWQILEEMHLDVALRRDEDCHH
;
A
#
# COMPACT_ATOMS: atom_id res chain seq x y z
N MET A 1 -4.50 17.80 7.00
CA MET A 1 -4.88 16.87 8.09
C MET A 1 -5.98 15.95 7.55
N TYR A 2 -5.65 14.84 6.86
CA TYR A 2 -6.67 14.00 6.19
C TYR A 2 -6.94 12.67 6.92
N ILE A 3 -5.92 12.09 7.59
CA ILE A 3 -6.14 10.92 8.47
C ILE A 3 -7.02 11.26 9.68
N ALA A 4 -7.04 12.52 10.13
CA ALA A 4 -7.85 12.93 11.27
C ALA A 4 -9.24 13.48 10.91
N VAL A 5 -9.67 13.46 9.63
CA VAL A 5 -10.90 14.18 9.21
C VAL A 5 -11.88 13.33 8.39
N HIS A 6 -11.45 12.28 7.69
CA HIS A 6 -12.38 11.48 6.87
C HIS A 6 -12.93 10.25 7.61
N PRO A 7 -14.26 10.03 7.67
CA PRO A 7 -14.86 8.83 8.29
C PRO A 7 -14.28 7.51 7.77
N ALA A 8 -13.97 7.45 6.48
CA ALA A 8 -13.35 6.28 5.87
C ALA A 8 -11.95 5.97 6.45
N CYS A 9 -11.19 6.98 6.90
CA CYS A 9 -9.90 6.77 7.55
C CYS A 9 -10.06 6.08 8.92
N GLU A 10 -11.14 6.37 9.66
CA GLU A 10 -11.43 5.73 10.94
C GLU A 10 -11.79 4.26 10.74
N ASP A 11 -12.65 3.95 9.77
CA ASP A 11 -13.03 2.57 9.44
C ASP A 11 -11.82 1.76 8.96
N MET A 12 -10.96 2.36 8.14
CA MET A 12 -9.68 1.78 7.73
C MET A 12 -8.76 1.54 8.92
N ALA A 13 -8.64 2.50 9.83
CA ALA A 13 -7.79 2.38 11.02
C ALA A 13 -8.24 1.23 11.92
N LYS A 14 -9.55 1.09 12.17
CA LYS A 14 -10.10 -0.05 12.93
C LYS A 14 -9.77 -1.38 12.26
N ARG A 15 -9.97 -1.49 10.95
CA ARG A 15 -9.64 -2.70 10.19
C ARG A 15 -8.16 -3.05 10.29
N VAL A 16 -7.27 -2.08 10.11
CA VAL A 16 -5.82 -2.30 10.22
C VAL A 16 -5.46 -2.81 11.61
N MET A 17 -5.98 -2.19 12.67
CA MET A 17 -5.76 -2.63 14.06
C MET A 17 -6.27 -4.06 14.32
N GLU A 18 -7.34 -4.47 13.65
CA GLU A 18 -7.94 -5.80 13.83
C GLU A 18 -7.24 -6.90 13.00
N THR A 19 -6.64 -6.55 11.87
CA THR A 19 -6.25 -7.54 10.84
C THR A 19 -4.76 -7.54 10.49
N SER A 20 -4.03 -6.44 10.68
CA SER A 20 -2.59 -6.41 10.42
C SER A 20 -1.81 -6.74 11.70
N SER A 21 -1.07 -7.84 11.67
CA SER A 21 -0.09 -8.16 12.73
C SER A 21 1.11 -7.21 12.74
N ASN A 22 1.33 -6.49 11.64
CA ASN A 22 2.46 -5.58 11.45
C ASN A 22 2.15 -4.14 11.87
N ALA A 23 0.87 -3.83 12.10
CA ALA A 23 0.42 -2.51 12.50
C ALA A 23 1.13 -2.03 13.77
N LYS A 24 1.79 -0.88 13.65
CA LYS A 24 2.42 -0.20 14.79
C LYS A 24 1.42 0.57 15.65
N ILE A 25 0.26 0.88 15.08
CA ILE A 25 -0.89 1.46 15.76
C ILE A 25 -1.83 0.32 16.14
N GLN A 26 -2.02 0.08 17.43
CA GLN A 26 -2.86 -1.02 17.93
C GLN A 26 -4.16 -0.51 18.56
N SER A 27 -4.29 0.80 18.76
CA SER A 27 -5.46 1.40 19.37
C SER A 27 -5.78 2.76 18.78
N THR A 28 -7.02 3.21 18.95
CA THR A 28 -7.43 4.59 18.66
C THR A 28 -6.59 5.61 19.43
N GLY A 29 -6.16 5.28 20.66
CA GLY A 29 -5.27 6.11 21.46
C GLY A 29 -3.90 6.30 20.80
N ASP A 30 -3.32 5.22 20.28
CA ASP A 30 -2.05 5.27 19.53
C ASP A 30 -2.19 6.13 18.28
N LEU A 31 -3.29 5.98 17.53
CA LEU A 31 -3.58 6.78 16.35
C LEU A 31 -3.60 8.27 16.68
N TRP A 32 -4.37 8.67 17.71
CA TRP A 32 -4.42 10.05 18.16
C TRP A 32 -3.06 10.57 18.61
N LEU A 33 -2.31 9.76 19.36
CA LEU A 33 -0.98 10.13 19.83
C LEU A 33 -0.02 10.36 18.67
N VAL A 34 -0.02 9.51 17.63
CA VAL A 34 0.87 9.71 16.48
C VAL A 34 0.47 10.94 15.68
N LEU A 35 -0.83 11.15 15.46
CA LEU A 35 -1.34 12.32 14.76
C LEU A 35 -0.99 13.62 15.50
N GLU A 36 -1.17 13.65 16.82
CA GLU A 36 -0.82 14.78 17.68
C GLU A 36 0.68 15.07 17.63
N ARG A 37 1.52 14.04 17.81
CA ARG A 37 2.99 14.14 17.70
C ARG A 37 3.45 14.65 16.34
N ARG A 38 2.80 14.22 15.26
CA ARG A 38 3.07 14.70 13.90
C ARG A 38 2.75 16.19 13.76
N CYS A 39 1.59 16.62 14.24
CA CYS A 39 1.21 18.03 14.26
C CYS A 39 2.19 18.87 15.09
N ALA A 40 2.60 18.39 16.28
CA ALA A 40 3.55 19.09 17.13
C ALA A 40 4.94 19.22 16.49
N SER A 41 5.47 18.14 15.90
CA SER A 41 6.73 18.14 15.16
C SER A 41 6.72 19.11 13.98
N TYR A 42 5.59 19.21 13.28
CA TYR A 42 5.41 20.17 12.20
C TYR A 42 5.50 21.62 12.69
N LEU A 43 4.69 21.98 13.69
CA LEU A 43 4.66 23.33 14.26
C LEU A 43 6.01 23.76 14.86
N TYR A 44 6.75 22.80 15.45
CA TYR A 44 8.09 23.05 15.97
C TYR A 44 9.09 23.41 14.86
N ARG A 45 9.07 22.67 13.74
CA ARG A 45 9.95 22.92 12.58
C ARG A 45 9.63 24.25 11.91
N GLU A 46 8.34 24.57 11.74
CA GLU A 46 7.89 25.86 11.23
C GLU A 46 8.43 27.03 12.05
N ARG A 47 8.42 26.89 13.39
CA ARG A 47 8.93 27.91 14.32
C ARG A 47 10.45 28.08 14.25
N LEU A 48 11.21 27.00 14.04
CA LEU A 48 12.68 27.02 13.97
C LEU A 48 13.19 27.61 12.66
N GLU A 49 12.58 27.27 11.53
CA GLU A 49 13.10 27.65 10.22
C GLU A 49 12.71 29.07 9.82
N GLY A 50 11.70 29.70 10.46
CA GLY A 50 11.33 31.10 10.21
C GLY A 50 10.89 31.41 8.78
N VAL A 51 10.89 30.41 7.89
CA VAL A 51 10.53 30.55 6.49
C VAL A 51 9.01 30.43 6.39
N LEU A 52 8.30 31.55 6.27
CA LEU A 52 7.01 31.58 5.59
C LEU A 52 7.30 31.41 4.09
N SER A 53 7.64 30.18 3.68
CA SER A 53 7.77 29.86 2.26
C SER A 53 6.37 29.80 1.68
N ARG A 54 6.26 30.18 0.42
CA ARG A 54 5.05 30.36 -0.39
C ARG A 54 4.25 29.05 -0.67
N SER A 55 4.43 28.03 0.16
CA SER A 55 3.87 26.69 -0.01
C SER A 55 3.60 26.06 1.36
N ASP A 56 2.34 26.07 1.79
CA ASP A 56 1.79 25.41 2.99
C ASP A 56 1.88 23.86 2.96
N ILE A 57 2.75 23.31 2.10
CA ILE A 57 2.95 21.89 1.78
C ILE A 57 3.61 21.12 2.95
N ARG A 58 4.10 21.81 3.98
CA ARG A 58 4.83 21.22 5.10
C ARG A 58 3.98 20.36 6.05
N PHE A 59 2.67 20.26 5.83
CA PHE A 59 1.75 19.37 6.55
C PHE A 59 1.83 17.89 6.14
N ILE A 60 2.57 17.55 5.08
CA ILE A 60 2.80 16.17 4.65
C ILE A 60 3.95 15.55 5.48
N PRO A 61 3.70 14.56 6.36
CA PRO A 61 4.77 13.83 7.03
C PRO A 61 5.65 13.10 6.01
N GLN A 62 6.94 13.37 6.05
CA GLN A 62 7.92 12.50 5.42
C GLN A 62 8.02 11.21 6.23
N ILE A 63 7.88 10.06 5.57
CA ILE A 63 8.04 8.74 6.17
C ILE A 63 9.52 8.34 5.99
N PRO A 64 10.21 7.86 7.03
CA PRO A 64 11.54 7.30 6.88
C PRO A 64 11.47 6.01 6.07
N HIS A 65 12.28 5.92 5.01
CA HIS A 65 12.46 4.68 4.28
C HIS A 65 12.98 3.61 5.25
N PRO A 66 12.37 2.42 5.31
CA PRO A 66 12.75 1.40 6.29
C PRO A 66 14.22 0.94 6.16
N GLU A 67 14.77 0.98 4.94
CA GLU A 67 16.14 0.52 4.67
C GLU A 67 17.19 1.61 4.77
N THR A 68 16.91 2.81 4.28
CA THR A 68 17.91 3.89 4.20
C THR A 68 17.77 4.90 5.34
N GLY A 69 16.62 4.93 6.01
CA GLY A 69 16.27 5.95 6.99
C GLY A 69 15.98 7.32 6.38
N ASP A 70 16.12 7.47 5.06
CA ASP A 70 15.87 8.72 4.36
C ASP A 70 14.40 9.09 4.47
N ARG A 71 14.13 10.34 4.83
CA ARG A 71 12.77 10.84 4.96
C ARG A 71 12.29 11.31 3.60
N SER A 72 11.29 10.65 3.04
CA SER A 72 10.66 11.06 1.79
C SER A 72 9.14 11.09 1.94
N PHE A 73 8.43 11.63 0.95
CA PHE A 73 6.97 11.54 0.89
C PHE A 73 6.50 10.18 0.37
N ALA A 74 7.41 9.22 0.16
CA ALA A 74 7.03 7.86 -0.22
C ALA A 74 6.08 7.28 0.84
N GLY A 75 4.94 6.74 0.39
CA GLY A 75 3.92 6.18 1.29
C GLY A 75 2.92 7.20 1.88
N TYR A 76 3.20 8.51 1.86
CA TYR A 76 2.23 9.56 2.23
C TYR A 76 2.27 10.68 1.19
N TYR A 77 1.63 10.45 0.04
CA TYR A 77 1.46 11.51 -0.96
C TYR A 77 0.02 11.93 -1.03
N VAL A 78 -0.12 13.24 -1.05
CA VAL A 78 -1.34 14.01 -1.24
C VAL A 78 -1.08 14.81 -2.50
N PRO A 79 -1.98 14.80 -3.50
CA PRO A 79 -1.88 15.70 -4.64
C PRO A 79 -1.56 17.12 -4.15
N CYS A 80 -0.56 17.77 -4.75
CA CYS A 80 -0.11 19.09 -4.30
C CYS A 80 -1.26 20.11 -4.39
N HIS A 81 -2.15 19.97 -5.38
CA HIS A 81 -3.38 20.73 -5.48
C HIS A 81 -4.26 20.61 -4.22
N CYS A 82 -4.38 19.42 -3.64
CA CYS A 82 -5.12 19.19 -2.38
C CYS A 82 -4.46 19.85 -1.16
N LEU A 83 -3.18 20.23 -1.23
CA LEU A 83 -2.47 20.91 -0.16
C LEU A 83 -2.50 22.44 -0.30
N VAL A 84 -2.50 22.93 -1.53
CA VAL A 84 -2.38 24.35 -1.87
C VAL A 84 -3.75 25.00 -2.04
N CYS A 85 -4.77 24.23 -2.44
CA CYS A 85 -6.16 24.66 -2.60
C CYS A 85 -7.03 24.16 -1.44
N TRP A 86 -8.35 24.42 -1.45
CA TRP A 86 -9.24 24.18 -0.28
C TRP A 86 -9.54 22.70 0.02
N GLY A 87 -8.76 21.78 -0.54
CA GLY A 87 -8.80 20.34 -0.23
C GLY A 87 -9.93 19.57 -0.89
N ASP A 88 -10.85 20.26 -1.58
CA ASP A 88 -12.02 19.73 -2.28
C ASP A 88 -11.99 19.99 -3.81
N ASP A 89 -10.98 20.74 -4.30
CA ASP A 89 -10.89 21.15 -5.70
C ASP A 89 -10.26 20.10 -6.64
N TRP A 90 -10.10 18.83 -6.22
CA TRP A 90 -9.42 17.80 -7.02
C TRP A 90 -10.28 16.53 -7.20
N GLU A 91 -10.85 16.35 -8.40
CA GLU A 91 -11.74 15.23 -8.73
C GLU A 91 -10.98 13.97 -9.22
N GLY A 92 -10.17 13.35 -8.38
CA GLY A 92 -9.48 12.10 -8.76
C GLY A 92 -9.49 11.03 -7.67
N TRP A 93 -8.65 10.00 -7.85
CA TRP A 93 -8.62 8.79 -7.01
C TRP A 93 -8.49 9.04 -5.50
N TRP A 94 -7.84 10.14 -5.10
CA TRP A 94 -7.71 10.64 -3.72
C TRP A 94 -9.03 10.83 -2.97
N ASP A 95 -10.08 11.31 -3.65
CA ASP A 95 -11.40 11.55 -3.05
C ASP A 95 -12.38 10.38 -3.28
N GLU A 96 -11.95 9.33 -3.98
CA GLU A 96 -12.74 8.10 -4.11
C GLU A 96 -12.82 7.33 -2.79
N ASP A 97 -13.99 6.73 -2.51
CA ASP A 97 -14.26 5.99 -1.27
C ASP A 97 -13.30 4.77 -1.13
N PRO A 98 -12.38 4.77 -0.15
CA PRO A 98 -11.45 3.67 0.04
C PRO A 98 -12.11 2.47 0.73
N VAL A 99 -13.31 2.60 1.29
CA VAL A 99 -14.03 1.51 1.97
C VAL A 99 -14.94 0.79 0.99
N ASN A 100 -15.80 1.51 0.26
CA ASN A 100 -16.71 0.92 -0.72
C ASN A 100 -16.26 1.23 -2.14
N ILE A 101 -15.49 0.32 -2.74
CA ILE A 101 -14.96 0.48 -4.10
C ILE A 101 -15.85 -0.28 -5.09
N PRO A 102 -16.67 0.40 -5.92
CA PRO A 102 -17.53 -0.27 -6.88
C PRO A 102 -16.69 -1.06 -7.90
N ASN A 103 -17.19 -2.23 -8.32
CA ASN A 103 -16.58 -3.09 -9.34
C ASN A 103 -15.15 -3.57 -9.07
N LEU A 104 -14.60 -3.37 -7.85
CA LEU A 104 -13.23 -3.70 -7.49
C LEU A 104 -12.81 -5.10 -7.93
N THR A 105 -13.62 -6.11 -7.57
CA THR A 105 -13.30 -7.52 -7.88
C THR A 105 -13.31 -7.76 -9.38
N THR A 106 -14.32 -7.27 -10.09
CA THR A 106 -14.46 -7.47 -11.54
C THR A 106 -13.31 -6.81 -12.30
N GLU A 107 -12.92 -5.60 -11.91
CA GLU A 107 -11.81 -4.86 -12.54
C GLU A 107 -10.46 -5.50 -12.21
N LEU A 108 -10.17 -5.85 -10.95
CA LEU A 108 -8.97 -6.59 -10.59
C LEU A 108 -8.85 -7.89 -11.39
N MET A 109 -9.95 -8.64 -11.45
CA MET A 109 -9.98 -9.89 -12.21
C MET A 109 -9.80 -9.67 -13.70
N SER A 110 -10.23 -8.54 -14.28
CA SER A 110 -10.01 -8.23 -15.69
C SER A 110 -8.53 -8.19 -16.08
N ASN A 111 -7.64 -7.79 -15.15
CA ASN A 111 -6.18 -7.73 -15.34
C ASN A 111 -5.49 -9.10 -15.28
N LEU A 112 -6.18 -10.16 -14.85
CA LEU A 112 -5.59 -11.48 -14.72
C LEU A 112 -5.35 -12.11 -16.10
N GLU A 113 -4.08 -12.36 -16.40
CA GLU A 113 -3.61 -12.96 -17.65
C GLU A 113 -3.38 -14.47 -17.49
N LYS A 114 -3.39 -15.19 -18.62
CA LYS A 114 -2.99 -16.60 -18.62
C LYS A 114 -1.48 -16.71 -18.47
N VAL A 115 -1.04 -17.75 -17.78
CA VAL A 115 0.39 -18.08 -17.66
C VAL A 115 0.85 -18.67 -18.98
N ASP A 116 1.97 -18.18 -19.50
CA ASP A 116 2.63 -18.85 -20.61
C ASP A 116 3.02 -20.26 -20.17
N PRO A 117 2.87 -21.28 -21.04
CA PRO A 117 3.29 -22.64 -20.72
C PRO A 117 4.81 -22.70 -20.61
N SER A 118 5.33 -22.30 -19.45
CA SER A 118 6.74 -22.38 -19.11
C SER A 118 7.04 -23.76 -18.54
N SER A 119 8.29 -24.19 -18.70
CA SER A 119 8.78 -25.44 -18.13
C SER A 119 8.67 -25.38 -16.61
N ASN A 120 7.79 -26.21 -16.03
CA ASN A 120 7.72 -26.44 -14.58
C ASN A 120 9.12 -26.61 -14.00
N SER A 121 9.54 -25.68 -13.14
CA SER A 121 10.84 -25.78 -12.49
C SER A 121 10.82 -26.91 -11.46
N GLN A 122 11.97 -27.56 -11.23
CA GLN A 122 12.11 -28.59 -10.20
C GLN A 122 11.75 -28.05 -8.81
N LEU A 123 11.98 -26.75 -8.58
CA LEU A 123 11.63 -26.06 -7.35
C LEU A 123 10.12 -25.96 -7.14
N GLN A 124 9.32 -25.72 -8.18
CA GLN A 124 7.86 -25.75 -8.06
C GLN A 124 7.35 -27.13 -7.63
N VAL A 125 7.94 -28.21 -8.13
CA VAL A 125 7.55 -29.59 -7.76
C VAL A 125 7.87 -29.85 -6.28
N LEU A 126 9.03 -29.41 -5.82
CA LEU A 126 9.42 -29.49 -4.41
C LEU A 126 8.49 -28.66 -3.51
N LEU A 127 8.14 -27.44 -3.93
CA LEU A 127 7.21 -26.59 -3.18
C LEU A 127 5.80 -27.21 -3.12
N LYS A 128 5.29 -27.76 -4.23
CA LYS A 128 3.98 -28.44 -4.26
C LYS A 128 3.93 -29.62 -3.29
N SER A 129 5.03 -30.37 -3.16
CA SER A 129 5.15 -31.53 -2.27
C SER A 129 5.57 -31.19 -0.82
N SER A 130 5.94 -29.93 -0.54
CA SER A 130 6.36 -29.51 0.79
C SER A 130 5.21 -29.50 1.82
N PRO A 131 5.50 -29.67 3.12
CA PRO A 131 4.51 -29.52 4.19
C PRO A 131 3.86 -28.14 4.21
N ASN A 132 2.64 -28.05 4.76
CA ASN A 132 1.89 -26.79 4.80
C ASN A 132 2.59 -25.75 5.67
N GLU A 133 3.34 -26.16 6.70
CA GLU A 133 4.12 -25.27 7.57
C GLU A 133 5.14 -24.47 6.77
N ILE A 134 5.86 -25.14 5.86
CA ILE A 134 6.87 -24.51 4.99
C ILE A 134 6.19 -23.58 3.97
N LYS A 135 5.07 -24.03 3.38
CA LYS A 135 4.30 -23.21 2.43
C LYS A 135 3.78 -21.94 3.08
N ASN A 136 3.18 -22.05 4.27
CA ASN A 136 2.66 -20.93 5.03
C ASN A 136 3.77 -19.94 5.40
N GLN A 137 4.94 -20.44 5.79
CA GLN A 137 6.09 -19.59 6.10
C GLN A 137 6.57 -18.82 4.86
N ILE A 138 6.62 -19.48 3.70
CA ILE A 138 6.96 -18.81 2.43
C ILE A 138 5.91 -17.74 2.10
N CYS A 139 4.62 -18.05 2.19
CA CYS A 139 3.55 -17.11 1.91
C CYS A 139 3.61 -15.88 2.84
N SER A 140 3.88 -16.07 4.12
CA SER A 140 4.07 -14.97 5.09
C SER A 140 5.26 -14.08 4.72
N ILE A 141 6.41 -14.67 4.34
CA ILE A 141 7.58 -13.89 3.90
C ILE A 141 7.26 -13.07 2.64
N VAL A 142 6.50 -13.64 1.70
CA VAL A 142 6.09 -12.95 0.47
C VAL A 142 5.14 -11.79 0.77
N GLN A 143 4.25 -11.95 1.75
CA GLN A 143 3.31 -10.90 2.18
C GLN A 143 4.01 -9.69 2.80
N ASP A 144 5.07 -9.93 3.57
CA ASP A 144 5.79 -8.88 4.28
C ASP A 144 6.91 -8.23 3.44
N GLY A 145 7.32 -8.89 2.36
CA GLY A 145 8.48 -8.49 1.54
C GLY A 145 8.15 -7.44 0.47
N GLU A 146 9.18 -6.70 0.06
CA GLU A 146 9.10 -5.91 -1.17
C GLU A 146 9.33 -6.80 -2.40
N LEU A 147 8.39 -6.74 -3.35
CA LEU A 147 8.38 -7.58 -4.52
C LEU A 147 8.77 -6.79 -5.77
N SER A 148 9.74 -7.32 -6.54
CA SER A 148 9.97 -6.88 -7.92
C SER A 148 8.73 -7.12 -8.78
N LEU A 149 8.52 -6.29 -9.80
CA LEU A 149 7.48 -6.50 -10.82
C LEU A 149 7.81 -7.67 -11.75
N ASP A 150 9.08 -8.04 -11.87
CA ASP A 150 9.51 -9.16 -12.69
C ASP A 150 9.07 -10.49 -12.06
N CYS A 151 8.31 -11.26 -12.83
CA CYS A 151 7.88 -12.60 -12.42
C CYS A 151 9.03 -13.60 -12.58
N ASN A 152 9.32 -14.36 -11.54
CA ASN A 152 10.36 -15.39 -11.57
C ASN A 152 9.79 -16.80 -11.72
N TYR A 153 8.47 -16.97 -11.53
CA TYR A 153 7.76 -18.24 -11.70
C TYR A 153 8.37 -19.39 -10.88
N LEU A 154 9.03 -19.08 -9.76
CA LEU A 154 9.63 -20.07 -8.88
C LEU A 154 8.59 -20.71 -7.95
N MET A 155 7.64 -19.91 -7.48
CA MET A 155 6.53 -20.37 -6.63
C MET A 155 5.31 -20.75 -7.49
N PRO A 156 4.61 -21.86 -7.17
CA PRO A 156 3.38 -22.24 -7.85
C PRO A 156 2.33 -21.12 -7.86
N GLN A 157 1.57 -21.01 -8.95
CA GLN A 157 0.54 -19.97 -9.08
C GLN A 157 -0.61 -20.15 -8.10
N SER A 158 -0.92 -21.40 -7.71
CA SER A 158 -1.88 -21.67 -6.62
C SER A 158 -1.43 -21.08 -5.27
N MET A 159 -0.11 -21.07 -4.98
CA MET A 159 0.41 -20.42 -3.79
C MET A 159 0.39 -18.90 -3.91
N TRP A 160 0.67 -18.35 -5.09
CA TRP A 160 0.49 -16.91 -5.34
C TRP A 160 -0.98 -16.48 -5.20
N ALA A 161 -1.94 -17.30 -5.62
CA ALA A 161 -3.36 -17.07 -5.39
C ALA A 161 -3.69 -17.07 -3.88
N GLU A 162 -3.13 -18.02 -3.11
CA GLU A 162 -3.27 -18.04 -1.65
C GLU A 162 -2.74 -16.74 -1.01
N VAL A 163 -1.57 -16.26 -1.46
CA VAL A 163 -1.03 -14.95 -1.01
C VAL A 163 -1.99 -13.81 -1.38
N PHE A 164 -2.48 -13.78 -2.62
CA PHE A 164 -3.41 -12.75 -3.11
C PHE A 164 -4.68 -12.66 -2.27
N PHE A 165 -5.31 -13.80 -1.96
CA PHE A 165 -6.54 -13.85 -1.15
C PHE A 165 -6.33 -13.45 0.31
N GLN A 166 -5.08 -13.45 0.77
CA GLN A 166 -4.71 -13.06 2.13
C GLN A 166 -4.21 -11.60 2.21
N ILE A 167 -4.21 -10.85 1.10
CA ILE A 167 -3.82 -9.44 1.11
C ILE A 167 -4.79 -8.66 2.00
N PRO A 168 -4.34 -8.08 3.13
CA PRO A 168 -5.26 -7.53 4.13
C PRO A 168 -6.13 -6.38 3.64
N PHE A 169 -5.62 -5.53 2.73
CA PHE A 169 -6.36 -4.40 2.16
C PHE A 169 -7.33 -4.78 1.02
N LEU A 170 -7.47 -6.07 0.71
CA LEU A 170 -8.44 -6.59 -0.26
C LEU A 170 -9.56 -7.40 0.42
N TRP A 171 -10.03 -6.94 1.59
CA TRP A 171 -10.95 -7.71 2.45
C TRP A 171 -12.35 -7.95 1.85
N ASP A 172 -12.77 -7.18 0.85
CA ASP A 172 -14.12 -7.17 0.26
C ASP A 172 -14.17 -7.78 -1.15
N LEU A 173 -13.20 -8.62 -1.50
CA LEU A 173 -13.23 -9.33 -2.78
C LEU A 173 -14.37 -10.35 -2.84
N ASP A 174 -15.12 -10.33 -3.95
CA ASP A 174 -16.18 -11.29 -4.22
C ASP A 174 -15.57 -12.61 -4.73
N THR A 175 -15.40 -13.54 -3.80
CA THR A 175 -14.90 -14.90 -4.10
C THR A 175 -15.69 -15.62 -5.19
N LYS A 176 -17.00 -15.36 -5.33
CA LYS A 176 -17.82 -15.98 -6.36
C LYS A 176 -17.41 -15.49 -7.74
N VAL A 177 -17.26 -14.18 -7.92
CA VAL A 177 -16.82 -13.57 -9.19
C VAL A 177 -15.41 -14.06 -9.56
N MET A 178 -14.52 -14.18 -8.57
CA MET A 178 -13.17 -14.69 -8.81
C MET A 178 -13.18 -16.14 -9.29
N TYR A 179 -13.93 -17.03 -8.62
CA TYR A 179 -14.00 -18.44 -9.01
C TYR A 179 -14.81 -18.68 -10.30
N GLU A 180 -15.77 -17.82 -10.63
CA GLU A 180 -16.45 -17.85 -11.92
C GLU A 180 -15.48 -17.60 -13.08
N LYS A 181 -14.50 -16.70 -12.91
CA LYS A 181 -13.47 -16.45 -13.93
C LYS A 181 -12.37 -17.52 -13.91
N THR A 182 -11.89 -17.87 -12.72
CA THR A 182 -10.61 -18.58 -12.56
C THR A 182 -10.75 -20.07 -12.31
N GLY A 183 -11.92 -20.54 -11.88
CA GLY A 183 -12.13 -21.87 -11.31
C GLY A 183 -11.68 -21.93 -9.84
N SER A 184 -12.22 -22.90 -9.10
CA SER A 184 -11.92 -23.07 -7.66
C SER A 184 -10.91 -24.18 -7.37
N SER A 185 -10.49 -24.95 -8.39
CA SER A 185 -9.52 -26.03 -8.22
C SER A 185 -8.10 -25.52 -8.32
N LYS A 186 -7.14 -26.19 -7.67
CA LYS A 186 -5.72 -25.84 -7.78
C LYS A 186 -5.25 -25.87 -9.24
N ASP A 187 -5.68 -26.85 -10.01
CA ASP A 187 -5.32 -26.97 -11.44
C ASP A 187 -5.88 -25.83 -12.29
N ASP A 188 -7.01 -25.25 -11.89
CA ASP A 188 -7.56 -24.08 -12.57
C ASP A 188 -6.77 -22.81 -12.23
N LEU A 189 -6.43 -22.61 -10.94
CA LEU A 189 -5.61 -21.49 -10.50
C LEU A 189 -4.23 -21.47 -11.16
N GLU A 190 -3.65 -22.65 -11.44
CA GLU A 190 -2.35 -22.76 -12.11
C GLU A 190 -2.32 -22.20 -13.55
N LYS A 191 -3.49 -22.00 -14.17
CA LYS A 191 -3.61 -21.45 -15.54
C LYS A 191 -3.46 -19.93 -15.59
N TRP A 192 -3.53 -19.25 -14.45
CA TRP A 192 -3.60 -17.79 -14.34
C TRP A 192 -2.38 -17.21 -13.63
N ASN A 193 -1.97 -16.01 -14.06
CA ASN A 193 -0.74 -15.37 -13.61
C ASN A 193 -0.98 -14.57 -12.33
N TRP A 194 -1.26 -15.30 -11.25
CA TRP A 194 -1.43 -14.76 -9.91
C TRP A 194 -0.17 -14.08 -9.39
N GLU A 195 1.02 -14.54 -9.79
CA GLU A 195 2.28 -13.88 -9.44
C GLU A 195 2.31 -12.44 -9.91
N LYS A 196 2.04 -12.20 -11.21
CA LYS A 196 2.03 -10.85 -11.80
C LYS A 196 1.02 -9.96 -11.10
N LEU A 197 -0.22 -10.43 -10.95
CA LEU A 197 -1.28 -9.65 -10.32
C LEU A 197 -0.95 -9.30 -8.87
N THR A 198 -0.46 -10.26 -8.09
CA THR A 198 -0.08 -10.06 -6.69
C THR A 198 1.04 -9.03 -6.57
N ARG A 199 2.09 -9.16 -7.38
CA ARG A 199 3.21 -8.21 -7.41
C ARG A 199 2.76 -6.79 -7.77
N GLN A 200 1.91 -6.65 -8.78
CA GLN A 200 1.35 -5.36 -9.18
C GLN A 200 0.52 -4.72 -8.07
N VAL A 201 -0.37 -5.48 -7.43
CA VAL A 201 -1.25 -4.97 -6.36
C VAL A 201 -0.48 -4.61 -5.09
N MET A 202 0.50 -5.44 -4.71
CA MET A 202 1.31 -5.23 -3.52
C MET A 202 2.38 -4.14 -3.67
N ARG A 203 2.69 -3.72 -4.90
CA ARG A 203 3.74 -2.74 -5.22
C ARG A 203 3.61 -1.49 -4.34
N ARG A 204 4.73 -1.13 -3.70
CA ARG A 204 4.85 0.17 -3.03
C ARG A 204 4.91 1.25 -4.09
N VAL A 205 4.11 2.30 -3.93
CA VAL A 205 4.20 3.46 -4.79
C VAL A 205 5.34 4.32 -4.26
N GLU A 206 6.48 4.22 -4.92
CA GLU A 206 7.66 5.02 -4.62
C GLU A 206 7.62 6.30 -5.45
N LEU A 207 7.67 7.44 -4.77
CA LEU A 207 7.86 8.71 -5.44
C LEU A 207 9.34 9.01 -5.50
N SER A 208 9.85 9.21 -6.71
CA SER A 208 11.11 9.91 -6.85
C SER A 208 10.97 11.29 -6.18
N PRO A 209 11.96 11.73 -5.39
CA PRO A 209 11.99 13.08 -4.84
C PRO A 209 11.77 14.18 -5.89
N ASP A 210 12.17 13.92 -7.14
CA ASP A 210 12.00 14.84 -8.27
C ASP A 210 10.58 14.80 -8.88
N ALA A 211 9.88 13.67 -8.76
CA ALA A 211 8.52 13.48 -9.28
C ALA A 211 7.44 14.07 -8.36
N ALA A 212 7.74 14.20 -7.05
CA ALA A 212 6.84 14.78 -6.05
C ALA A 212 6.44 16.24 -6.34
N TRP A 213 7.17 16.91 -7.25
CA TRP A 213 6.97 18.32 -7.62
C TRP A 213 6.45 18.51 -9.05
N SER A 214 6.14 17.42 -9.77
CA SER A 214 5.64 17.53 -11.14
C SER A 214 4.14 17.83 -11.17
N LEU A 215 3.70 18.60 -12.17
CA LEU A 215 2.30 19.04 -12.38
C LEU A 215 1.35 17.90 -12.77
N ASP A 216 1.85 16.68 -12.97
CA ASP A 216 1.05 15.51 -13.33
C ASP A 216 0.70 14.69 -12.09
N GLU A 217 -0.10 15.31 -11.21
CA GLU A 217 -0.45 14.79 -9.89
C GLU A 217 -1.31 13.51 -9.97
N GLU A 218 -2.09 13.36 -11.04
CA GLU A 218 -2.97 12.20 -11.24
C GLU A 218 -2.18 10.93 -11.56
N ASN A 219 -1.15 11.03 -12.39
CA ASN A 219 -0.30 9.89 -12.75
C ASN A 219 0.76 9.56 -11.70
N THR A 220 0.95 10.41 -10.69
CA THR A 220 2.01 10.23 -9.69
C THR A 220 1.73 9.02 -8.78
N TRP A 221 0.46 8.69 -8.54
CA TRP A 221 0.05 7.53 -7.73
C TRP A 221 -1.13 6.79 -8.38
N SER A 222 -0.85 6.16 -9.53
CA SER A 222 -1.83 5.31 -10.22
C SER A 222 -1.27 3.91 -10.49
N TYR A 223 -2.14 2.91 -10.29
CA TYR A 223 -1.85 1.51 -10.64
C TYR A 223 -1.66 1.32 -12.16
N SER A 224 -2.12 2.26 -12.99
CA SER A 224 -1.91 2.25 -14.44
C SER A 224 -0.42 2.25 -14.81
N ASN A 225 0.44 2.90 -14.00
CA ASN A 225 1.89 2.92 -14.19
C ASN A 225 2.54 1.54 -14.11
N PHE A 226 1.88 0.60 -13.42
CA PHE A 226 2.33 -0.77 -13.28
C PHE A 226 1.53 -1.74 -14.16
N GLY A 227 0.74 -1.20 -15.10
CA GLY A 227 -0.09 -1.99 -16.01
C GLY A 227 -1.29 -2.65 -15.33
N LEU A 228 -1.83 -2.03 -14.27
CA LEU A 228 -3.01 -2.51 -13.57
C LEU A 228 -4.15 -1.49 -13.70
N ASN A 229 -5.26 -1.90 -14.31
CA ASN A 229 -6.46 -1.08 -14.51
C ASN A 229 -7.50 -1.40 -13.43
N VAL A 230 -7.67 -0.49 -12.47
CA VAL A 230 -8.50 -0.67 -11.27
C VAL A 230 -9.11 0.67 -10.86
N PRO A 231 -10.20 0.69 -10.08
CA PRO A 231 -10.79 1.92 -9.60
C PRO A 231 -9.82 2.70 -8.70
N GLY A 232 -9.87 4.03 -8.75
CA GLY A 232 -8.99 4.90 -7.98
C GLY A 232 -9.12 4.72 -6.47
N GLY A 233 -10.30 4.33 -5.99
CA GLY A 233 -10.54 3.97 -4.59
C GLY A 233 -9.56 2.90 -4.07
N LEU A 234 -9.04 2.01 -4.93
CA LEU A 234 -8.02 1.04 -4.52
C LEU A 234 -6.67 1.70 -4.22
N ALA A 235 -6.29 2.70 -5.02
CA ALA A 235 -5.10 3.50 -4.76
C ALA A 235 -5.24 4.28 -3.44
N ASN A 236 -6.41 4.89 -3.20
CA ASN A 236 -6.68 5.59 -1.94
C ASN A 236 -6.65 4.65 -0.74
N ARG A 237 -7.29 3.48 -0.88
CA ARG A 237 -7.29 2.41 0.13
C ARG A 237 -5.87 1.95 0.47
N ARG A 238 -5.07 1.61 -0.54
CA ARG A 238 -3.69 1.13 -0.35
C ARG A 238 -2.83 2.18 0.33
N ARG A 239 -2.95 3.45 -0.07
CA ARG A 239 -2.26 4.57 0.54
C ARG A 239 -2.60 4.70 2.03
N ILE A 240 -3.88 4.76 2.38
CA ILE A 240 -4.32 4.87 3.78
C ILE A 240 -3.82 3.66 4.58
N TRP A 241 -3.94 2.45 4.02
CA TRP A 241 -3.45 1.22 4.64
C TRP A 241 -1.95 1.28 4.96
N GLN A 242 -1.12 1.63 3.98
CA GLN A 242 0.34 1.76 4.14
C GLN A 242 0.67 2.74 5.26
N ILE A 243 -0.01 3.87 5.29
CA ILE A 243 0.24 4.87 6.33
C ILE A 243 -0.10 4.28 7.71
N LEU A 244 -1.24 3.61 7.87
CA LEU A 244 -1.64 3.05 9.16
C LEU A 244 -0.73 1.90 9.61
N GLU A 245 -0.25 1.09 8.68
CA GLU A 245 0.66 -0.03 8.94
C GLU A 245 2.07 0.46 9.34
N GLU A 246 2.58 1.49 8.66
CA GLU A 246 3.94 2.02 8.84
C GLU A 246 4.04 3.17 9.85
N MET A 247 2.90 3.70 10.33
CA MET A 247 2.89 4.84 11.25
C MET A 247 3.41 4.45 12.63
N HIS A 248 4.64 4.85 12.93
CA HIS A 248 5.26 4.66 14.24
C HIS A 248 4.83 5.69 15.28
N LEU A 249 4.67 5.24 16.54
CA LEU A 249 4.45 6.10 17.70
C LEU A 249 5.59 7.11 17.93
N ASP A 250 6.81 6.76 17.53
CA ASP A 250 8.05 7.50 17.80
C ASP A 250 8.30 8.69 16.85
N VAL A 251 7.28 9.14 16.11
CA VAL A 251 7.39 10.34 15.25
C VAL A 251 7.64 11.62 16.07
N ALA A 252 7.51 11.56 17.40
CA ALA A 252 8.13 12.51 18.31
C ALA A 252 9.31 11.86 19.05
N LEU A 253 10.45 12.57 19.05
CA LEU A 253 11.62 12.38 19.92
C LEU A 253 12.81 11.55 19.41
N ARG A 254 13.17 11.60 18.12
CA ARG A 254 14.62 11.74 17.87
C ARG A 254 14.97 13.20 18.11
N ARG A 255 15.34 13.50 19.35
CA ARG A 255 16.16 14.67 19.66
C ARG A 255 17.38 14.59 18.75
N ASP A 256 17.81 15.72 18.20
CA ASP A 256 19.14 15.90 17.63
C ASP A 256 20.21 15.73 18.73
N GLU A 257 20.30 14.57 19.37
CA GLU A 257 21.39 14.23 20.29
C GLU A 257 22.60 13.60 19.54
N ASP A 258 22.51 13.36 18.23
CA ASP A 258 23.65 12.86 17.43
C ASP A 258 24.38 13.95 16.61
N CYS A 259 24.01 15.23 16.75
CA CYS A 259 24.75 16.35 16.13
C CYS A 259 25.78 16.98 17.08
N HIS A 260 26.54 16.18 17.82
CA HIS A 260 27.77 16.63 18.46
C HIS A 260 28.80 15.50 18.54
N HIS A 261 29.53 15.25 17.46
CA HIS A 261 30.94 14.80 17.47
C HIS A 261 31.68 15.42 16.29
#